data_AF-A0A2N5A460-F1
#
_entry.id   AF-A0A2N5A460-F1
#
_cell.length_a   1.000
_cell.length_b   1.000
_cell.length_c   1.000
_cell.angle_alpha   90.00
_cell.angle_beta   90.00
_cell.angle_gamma   90.00
#
_symmetry.space_group_name_H-M   'P 1'
#
loop_
_entity.id
_entity.type
_entity.pdbx_description
1 polymer ?
#
loop_
_entity_poly.entity_id
_entity_poly.type
_entity_poly.pdbx_seq_one_letter_code
_entity_poly.pdbx_strand_id
1 'polypeptide(L)'
;YKDLLKRRNIALPDNHFAHLYEWQGLAGYNAFMLGGVNRQHYYKSLGVMAMTELLDPPQYEKLVAGCRRIGLSDRDVHYYAEHITVDIGHADGWLNNVIVPIGKKHPAAMEEVYFGAALRLQTCNDYYDCLLAALQSLDGSASSHSVPPSE
;
A
#
# COMPACT_ATOMS: atom_id res chain seq x y z
N TYR A 1 -6.66 -3.85 10.58
CA TYR A 1 -7.77 -3.33 9.73
C TYR A 1 -9.14 -3.97 9.99
N LYS A 2 -9.29 -5.27 10.33
CA LYS A 2 -10.63 -5.89 10.53
C LYS A 2 -11.47 -5.25 11.64
N ASP A 3 -10.87 -4.90 12.78
CA ASP A 3 -11.56 -4.20 13.88
C ASP A 3 -12.08 -2.82 13.43
N LEU A 4 -11.28 -2.08 12.65
CA LEU A 4 -11.69 -0.82 12.03
C LEU A 4 -12.94 -1.01 11.16
N LEU A 5 -12.93 -1.96 10.23
CA LEU A 5 -14.07 -2.23 9.36
C LEU A 5 -15.34 -2.54 10.17
N LYS A 6 -15.22 -3.43 11.16
CA LYS A 6 -16.34 -3.81 12.05
C LYS A 6 -16.91 -2.59 12.78
N ARG A 7 -16.07 -1.72 13.33
CA ARG A 7 -16.49 -0.50 14.05
C ARG A 7 -17.11 0.57 13.15
N ARG A 8 -16.90 0.48 11.84
CA ARG A 8 -17.53 1.35 10.84
C ARG A 8 -18.74 0.71 10.16
N ASN A 9 -19.22 -0.45 10.65
CA ASN A 9 -20.29 -1.23 10.03
C ASN A 9 -20.02 -1.58 8.56
N ILE A 10 -18.74 -1.76 8.22
CA ILE A 10 -18.31 -2.22 6.89
C ILE A 10 -18.13 -3.73 6.96
N ALA A 11 -19.00 -4.48 6.28
CA ALA A 11 -18.90 -5.92 6.18
C ALA A 11 -17.65 -6.30 5.37
N LEU A 12 -16.84 -7.23 5.89
CA LEU A 12 -15.70 -7.79 5.17
C LEU A 12 -16.19 -8.95 4.31
N PRO A 13 -16.19 -8.84 2.96
CA PRO A 13 -16.59 -9.95 2.09
C PRO A 13 -15.52 -11.04 2.04
N ASP A 14 -15.90 -12.25 1.63
CA ASP A 14 -15.00 -13.41 1.53
C ASP A 14 -13.80 -13.18 0.61
N ASN A 15 -13.97 -12.35 -0.43
CA ASN A 15 -12.89 -11.98 -1.34
C ASN A 15 -12.02 -10.82 -0.83
N HIS A 16 -12.19 -10.38 0.42
CA HIS A 16 -11.39 -9.30 1.03
C HIS A 16 -11.34 -8.02 0.20
N PHE A 17 -12.44 -7.66 -0.47
CA PHE A 17 -12.55 -6.52 -1.38
C PHE A 17 -11.73 -6.62 -2.67
N ALA A 18 -11.20 -7.79 -3.03
CA ALA A 18 -10.45 -7.96 -4.26
C ALA A 18 -11.25 -7.55 -5.52
N HIS A 19 -12.57 -7.71 -5.49
CA HIS A 19 -13.47 -7.27 -6.56
C HIS A 19 -13.54 -5.75 -6.75
N LEU A 20 -13.06 -4.95 -5.79
CA LEU A 20 -12.97 -3.49 -5.91
C LEU A 20 -11.65 -3.04 -6.53
N TYR A 21 -10.70 -3.95 -6.73
CA TYR A 21 -9.43 -3.63 -7.37
C TYR A 21 -9.55 -3.77 -8.87
N GLU A 22 -9.22 -2.68 -9.56
CA GLU A 22 -8.82 -2.74 -10.96
C GLU A 22 -7.44 -3.43 -11.10
N TRP A 23 -7.01 -3.66 -12.34
CA TRP A 23 -5.76 -4.35 -12.62
C TRP A 23 -4.55 -3.71 -11.93
N GLN A 24 -4.55 -2.39 -11.67
CA GLN A 24 -3.49 -1.67 -10.98
C GLN A 24 -3.33 -2.14 -9.53
N GLY A 25 -4.46 -2.33 -8.82
CA GLY A 25 -4.44 -2.87 -7.46
C GLY A 25 -3.95 -4.32 -7.46
N LEU A 26 -4.45 -5.13 -8.39
CA LEU A 26 -4.03 -6.53 -8.54
C LEU A 26 -2.56 -6.67 -8.95
N ALA A 27 -2.01 -5.75 -9.73
CA ALA A 27 -0.61 -5.73 -10.13
C ALA A 27 0.33 -5.61 -8.93
N GLY A 28 -0.04 -4.81 -7.92
CA GLY A 28 0.69 -4.74 -6.66
C GLY A 28 0.78 -6.09 -5.95
N TYR A 29 -0.35 -6.80 -5.79
CA TYR A 29 -0.36 -8.15 -5.21
C TYR A 29 0.45 -9.15 -6.04
N ASN A 30 0.31 -9.09 -7.37
CA ASN A 30 1.02 -9.98 -8.27
C ASN A 30 2.55 -9.78 -8.21
N ALA A 31 3.03 -8.57 -7.90
CA ALA A 31 4.47 -8.32 -7.70
C ALA A 31 5.02 -9.11 -6.50
N PHE A 32 4.26 -9.21 -5.40
CA PHE A 32 4.64 -10.07 -4.26
C PHE A 32 4.55 -11.54 -4.62
N MET A 33 3.46 -11.96 -5.26
CA MET A 33 3.24 -13.36 -5.62
C MET A 33 4.30 -13.87 -6.60
N LEU A 34 4.74 -13.05 -7.55
CA LEU A 34 5.83 -13.36 -8.48
C LEU A 34 7.07 -13.85 -7.72
N GLY A 35 7.47 -13.13 -6.66
CA GLY A 35 8.60 -13.48 -5.81
C GLY A 35 8.31 -14.62 -4.83
N GLY A 36 7.13 -14.60 -4.20
CA GLY A 36 6.75 -15.53 -3.13
C GLY A 36 6.58 -16.98 -3.59
N VAL A 37 6.16 -17.21 -4.84
CA VAL A 37 5.93 -18.58 -5.37
C VAL A 37 7.00 -19.03 -6.37
N ASN A 38 7.90 -18.14 -6.83
CA ASN A 38 8.94 -18.48 -7.79
C ASN A 38 10.33 -18.08 -7.29
N ARG A 39 11.09 -19.06 -6.78
CA ARG A 39 12.44 -18.83 -6.22
C ARG A 39 13.44 -18.21 -7.22
N GLN A 40 13.22 -18.37 -8.52
CA GLN A 40 14.03 -17.71 -9.55
C GLN A 40 13.97 -16.18 -9.48
N HIS A 41 12.93 -15.60 -8.86
CA HIS A 41 12.77 -14.16 -8.69
C HIS A 41 13.16 -13.69 -7.29
N TYR A 42 13.97 -14.47 -6.56
CA TYR A 42 14.39 -14.14 -5.20
C TYR A 42 14.95 -12.71 -5.08
N TYR A 43 15.96 -12.33 -5.87
CA TYR A 43 16.56 -10.99 -5.76
C TYR A 43 15.59 -9.87 -6.13
N LYS A 44 14.72 -10.12 -7.12
CA LYS A 44 13.62 -9.21 -7.46
C LYS A 44 12.65 -9.02 -6.31
N SER A 45 12.29 -10.09 -5.60
CA SER A 45 11.41 -10.01 -4.42
C SER A 45 12.01 -9.17 -3.30
N LEU A 46 13.34 -9.18 -3.14
CA LEU A 46 14.00 -8.35 -2.13
C LEU A 46 13.81 -6.86 -2.42
N GLY A 47 13.90 -6.47 -3.70
CA GLY A 47 13.62 -5.10 -4.13
C GLY A 47 12.15 -4.70 -3.91
N VAL A 48 11.21 -5.60 -4.22
CA VAL A 48 9.77 -5.37 -3.99
C VAL A 48 9.48 -5.16 -2.50
N MET A 49 10.04 -6.01 -1.63
CA MET A 49 9.91 -5.87 -0.18
C MET A 49 10.56 -4.57 0.33
N ALA A 50 11.77 -4.24 -0.15
CA ALA A 50 12.51 -3.07 0.30
C ALA A 50 11.71 -1.77 0.12
N MET A 51 11.09 -1.60 -1.05
CA MET A 51 10.27 -0.42 -1.31
C MET A 51 8.96 -0.44 -0.53
N THR A 52 8.43 -1.61 -0.16
CA THR A 52 7.22 -1.68 0.67
C THR A 52 7.48 -1.13 2.06
N GLU A 53 8.53 -1.61 2.73
CA GLU A 53 8.93 -1.14 4.06
C GLU A 53 9.27 0.37 4.07
N LEU A 54 9.80 0.89 2.97
CA LEU A 54 10.13 2.31 2.84
C LEU A 54 8.90 3.20 2.59
N LEU A 55 7.92 2.73 1.83
CA LEU A 55 6.77 3.52 1.39
C LEU A 55 5.64 3.53 2.41
N ASP A 56 5.48 2.47 3.19
CA ASP A 56 4.33 2.28 4.08
C ASP A 56 4.24 3.33 5.22
N PRO A 57 5.31 3.62 5.99
CA PRO A 57 5.24 4.57 7.11
C PRO A 57 4.68 5.96 6.77
N PRO A 58 5.20 6.70 5.76
CA PRO A 58 4.69 8.03 5.46
C PRO A 58 3.25 8.01 4.91
N GLN A 59 2.78 6.89 4.35
CA GLN A 59 1.38 6.77 3.90
C GLN A 59 0.46 6.46 5.08
N TYR A 60 0.88 5.62 6.02
CA TYR A 60 0.15 5.37 7.25
C TYR A 60 0.04 6.63 8.12
N GLU A 61 1.07 7.48 8.17
CA GLU A 61 0.98 8.79 8.83
C GLU A 61 -0.15 9.66 8.26
N LYS A 62 -0.22 9.78 6.93
CA LYS A 62 -1.27 10.56 6.24
C LYS A 62 -2.66 9.96 6.50
N LEU A 63 -2.79 8.63 6.47
CA LEU A 63 -4.03 7.92 6.74
C LEU A 63 -4.50 8.19 8.18
N VAL A 64 -3.62 7.98 9.17
CA VAL A 64 -3.91 8.20 10.59
C VAL A 64 -4.32 9.65 10.84
N ALA A 65 -3.60 10.61 10.27
CA ALA A 65 -3.95 12.03 10.34
C ALA A 65 -5.33 12.30 9.73
N GLY A 66 -5.64 11.70 8.57
CA GLY A 66 -6.95 11.80 7.93
C GLY A 66 -8.09 11.24 8.78
N CYS A 67 -7.92 10.04 9.31
CA CYS A 67 -8.90 9.41 10.19
C CYS A 67 -9.18 10.25 11.43
N ARG A 68 -8.14 10.77 12.10
CA ARG A 68 -8.30 11.64 13.28
C ARG A 68 -9.06 12.93 12.95
N ARG A 69 -8.84 13.54 11.77
CA ARG A 69 -9.58 14.74 11.35
C ARG A 69 -11.08 14.51 11.25
N ILE A 70 -11.52 13.31 10.89
CA ILE A 70 -12.95 12.95 10.78
C ILE A 70 -13.51 12.26 12.04
N GLY A 71 -12.78 12.31 13.16
CA GLY A 71 -13.25 11.82 14.46
C GLY A 71 -13.08 10.31 14.70
N LEU A 72 -12.24 9.61 13.92
CA LEU A 72 -11.86 8.23 14.28
C LEU A 72 -10.92 8.23 15.48
N SER A 73 -11.12 7.26 16.37
CA SER A 73 -10.35 7.11 17.62
C SER A 73 -9.00 6.44 17.40
N ASP A 74 -8.09 6.56 18.37
CA ASP A 74 -6.80 5.86 18.33
C ASP A 74 -6.94 4.34 18.22
N ARG A 75 -8.00 3.77 18.80
CA ARG A 75 -8.32 2.35 18.63
C ARG A 75 -8.68 2.00 17.19
N ASP A 76 -9.42 2.87 16.49
CA ASP A 76 -9.82 2.65 15.09
C ASP A 76 -8.58 2.61 14.18
N VAL A 77 -7.57 3.42 14.48
CA VAL A 77 -6.35 3.54 13.66
C VAL A 77 -5.15 2.76 14.19
N HIS A 78 -5.30 2.03 15.30
CA HIS A 78 -4.20 1.40 16.05
C HIS A 78 -3.27 0.58 15.17
N TYR A 79 -3.84 -0.26 14.29
CA TYR A 79 -3.08 -1.05 13.31
C TYR A 79 -2.11 -0.19 12.49
N TYR A 80 -2.59 0.90 11.91
CA TYR A 80 -1.77 1.76 11.06
C TYR A 80 -0.79 2.60 11.89
N ALA A 81 -1.21 3.06 13.07
CA ALA A 81 -0.36 3.84 13.96
C ALA A 81 0.86 3.05 14.46
N GLU A 82 0.68 1.76 14.76
CA GLU A 82 1.77 0.86 15.15
C GLU A 82 2.79 0.68 14.02
N HIS A 83 2.32 0.46 12.80
CA HIS A 83 3.17 0.19 11.64
C HIS A 83 4.04 1.39 11.23
N ILE A 84 3.61 2.64 11.50
CA ILE A 84 4.46 3.83 11.28
C ILE A 84 5.83 3.69 11.97
N THR A 85 5.85 3.18 13.20
CA THR A 85 7.11 3.07 13.96
C THR A 85 7.83 1.75 13.67
N VAL A 86 7.08 0.66 13.59
CA VAL A 86 7.63 -0.70 13.42
C VAL A 86 8.35 -0.81 12.07
N ASP A 87 7.75 -0.30 11.00
CA ASP A 87 8.27 -0.49 9.64
C ASP A 87 9.53 0.35 9.37
N ILE A 88 9.80 1.40 10.14
CA ILE A 88 11.10 2.11 10.10
C ILE A 88 12.24 1.16 10.48
N GLY A 89 12.03 0.36 11.54
CA GLY A 89 13.00 -0.64 11.98
C GLY A 89 13.15 -1.78 10.96
N HIS A 90 12.05 -2.19 10.32
CA HIS A 90 12.09 -3.17 9.24
C HIS A 90 12.85 -2.66 8.03
N ALA A 91 12.63 -1.41 7.60
CA ALA A 91 13.33 -0.81 6.47
C ALA A 91 14.85 -0.75 6.71
N ASP A 92 15.28 -0.32 7.91
CA ASP A 92 16.69 -0.32 8.30
C ASP A 92 17.27 -1.74 8.27
N GLY A 93 16.57 -2.70 8.90
CA GLY A 93 16.97 -4.09 8.93
C GLY A 93 17.07 -4.71 7.53
N TRP A 94 16.13 -4.40 6.64
CA TRP A 94 16.11 -4.89 5.27
C TRP A 94 17.29 -4.36 4.48
N LEU A 95 17.58 -3.05 4.58
CA LEU A 95 18.72 -2.45 3.90
C LEU A 95 20.05 -2.99 4.43
N ASN A 96 20.26 -2.91 5.75
CA ASN A 96 21.57 -3.15 6.35
C ASN A 96 21.89 -4.63 6.54
N ASN A 97 20.88 -5.46 6.79
CA ASN A 97 21.08 -6.88 7.10
C ASN A 97 20.72 -7.83 5.94
N VAL A 98 20.04 -7.34 4.88
CA VAL A 98 19.68 -8.18 3.72
C VAL A 98 20.27 -7.64 2.43
N ILE A 99 19.91 -6.42 2.01
CA ILE A 99 20.29 -5.86 0.71
C ILE A 99 21.80 -5.59 0.63
N VAL A 100 22.37 -4.87 1.59
CA VAL A 100 23.80 -4.53 1.61
C VAL A 100 24.69 -5.78 1.65
N PRO A 101 24.44 -6.79 2.51
CA PRO A 101 25.20 -8.03 2.49
C PRO A 101 25.11 -8.80 1.17
N ILE A 102 23.91 -8.85 0.55
CA ILE A 102 23.72 -9.49 -0.75
C ILE A 102 24.49 -8.75 -1.84
N GLY A 103 24.43 -7.42 -1.88
CA GLY A 103 25.17 -6.62 -2.86
C GLY A 103 26.69 -6.78 -2.72
N LYS A 104 27.21 -6.92 -1.50
CA LYS A 104 28.63 -7.21 -1.25
C LYS A 104 29.04 -8.60 -1.73
N LYS A 105 28.21 -9.61 -1.51
CA LYS A 105 28.51 -11.02 -1.84
C LYS A 105 28.25 -11.36 -3.30
N HIS A 106 27.22 -10.77 -3.89
CA HIS A 106 26.72 -11.03 -5.23
C HIS A 106 26.39 -9.70 -5.95
N PRO A 107 27.39 -8.92 -6.38
CA PRO A 107 27.14 -7.59 -6.97
C PRO A 107 26.20 -7.61 -8.18
N ALA A 108 26.30 -8.65 -9.04
CA ALA A 108 25.42 -8.82 -10.20
C ALA A 108 23.94 -9.01 -9.82
N ALA A 109 23.64 -9.48 -8.60
CA ALA A 109 22.26 -9.64 -8.14
C ALA A 109 21.55 -8.30 -7.90
N MET A 110 22.30 -7.21 -7.74
CA MET A 110 21.73 -5.89 -7.46
C MET A 110 20.89 -5.35 -8.61
N GLU A 111 21.17 -5.74 -9.86
CA GLU A 111 20.33 -5.38 -11.00
C GLU A 111 18.88 -5.87 -10.81
N GLU A 112 18.70 -7.14 -10.42
CA GLU A 112 17.38 -7.70 -10.13
C GLU A 112 16.73 -7.06 -8.90
N VAL A 113 17.51 -6.71 -7.87
CA VAL A 113 17.00 -5.95 -6.70
C VAL A 113 16.46 -4.59 -7.14
N TYR A 114 17.22 -3.84 -7.95
CA TYR A 114 16.76 -2.54 -8.47
C TYR A 114 15.52 -2.69 -9.35
N PHE A 115 15.48 -3.72 -10.20
CA PHE A 115 14.30 -4.02 -11.00
C PHE A 115 13.06 -4.28 -10.12
N GLY A 116 13.22 -5.05 -9.04
CA GLY A 116 12.15 -5.29 -8.08
C GLY A 116 11.66 -4.03 -7.37
N ALA A 117 12.60 -3.15 -6.98
CA ALA A 117 12.27 -1.86 -6.39
C ALA A 117 11.49 -0.96 -7.35
N ALA A 118 11.96 -0.83 -8.59
CA ALA A 118 11.27 -0.08 -9.64
C ALA A 118 9.86 -0.65 -9.92
N LEU A 119 9.74 -1.97 -9.99
CA LEU A 119 8.44 -2.66 -10.18
C LEU A 119 7.46 -2.31 -9.04
N ARG A 120 7.92 -2.31 -7.78
CA ARG A 120 7.06 -1.96 -6.64
C ARG A 120 6.65 -0.49 -6.66
N LEU A 121 7.57 0.41 -6.99
CA LEU A 121 7.28 1.85 -7.13
C LEU A 121 6.25 2.11 -8.24
N GLN A 122 6.43 1.50 -9.41
CA GLN A 122 5.52 1.66 -10.53
C GLN A 122 4.12 1.14 -10.20
N THR A 123 4.02 -0.07 -9.66
CA THR A 123 2.71 -0.64 -9.26
C THR A 123 2.01 0.19 -8.18
N CYS A 124 2.77 0.79 -7.25
CA CYS A 124 2.24 1.76 -6.29
C CYS A 124 1.69 3.00 -6.99
N ASN A 125 2.47 3.59 -7.91
CA ASN A 125 2.07 4.79 -8.63
C ASN A 125 0.78 4.56 -9.42
N ASP A 126 0.74 3.50 -10.23
CA ASP A 126 -0.42 3.15 -11.04
C ASP A 126 -1.67 2.94 -10.19
N TYR A 127 -1.51 2.30 -9.02
CA TYR A 127 -2.62 2.09 -8.09
C TYR A 127 -3.11 3.40 -7.46
N TYR A 128 -2.21 4.27 -7.00
CA TYR A 128 -2.61 5.55 -6.41
C TYR A 128 -3.21 6.52 -7.44
N ASP A 129 -2.72 6.54 -8.67
CA ASP A 129 -3.30 7.32 -9.76
C ASP A 129 -4.71 6.81 -10.09
N CYS A 130 -4.90 5.49 -10.13
CA CYS A 130 -6.22 4.88 -10.33
C CYS A 130 -7.20 5.22 -9.19
N LEU A 131 -6.75 5.15 -7.94
CA LEU A 131 -7.57 5.54 -6.77
C LEU A 131 -7.92 7.03 -6.79
N LEU A 132 -6.97 7.90 -7.14
CA LEU A 132 -7.21 9.34 -7.23
C LEU A 132 -8.25 9.65 -8.30
N ALA A 133 -8.11 9.06 -9.49
CA ALA A 133 -9.09 9.23 -10.57
C ALA A 133 -10.48 8.74 -10.16
N ALA A 134 -10.57 7.60 -9.46
CA ALA A 134 -11.83 7.09 -8.93
C ALA A 134 -12.45 8.07 -7.92
N LEU A 135 -11.68 8.61 -6.97
CA LEU A 135 -12.15 9.61 -6.01
C LEU A 135 -12.65 10.89 -6.69
N GLN A 136 -11.92 11.40 -7.68
CA GLN A 136 -12.32 12.61 -8.43
C GLN A 136 -13.62 12.39 -9.21
N SER A 137 -13.87 11.17 -9.70
CA SER A 137 -15.12 10.84 -10.39
C SER A 137 -16.34 10.85 -9.47
N LEU A 138 -16.15 10.59 -8.17
CA LEU A 138 -17.23 10.66 -7.18
C LEU A 138 -17.66 12.10 -6.92
N ASP A 139 -16.71 13.04 -6.82
CA ASP A 139 -17.01 14.47 -6.63
C ASP A 139 -17.78 15.07 -7.82
N GLY A 140 -17.48 14.62 -9.05
CA GLY A 140 -18.22 14.99 -10.25
C GLY A 140 -19.67 14.49 -10.29
N SER A 141 -20.01 13.45 -9.53
CA SER A 141 -21.37 12.90 -9.43
C SER A 141 -22.24 13.59 -8.37
N ALA A 142 -21.63 14.21 -7.34
CA ALA A 142 -22.34 14.90 -6.27
C ALA A 142 -22.87 16.29 -6.67
N SER A 143 -22.36 16.86 -7.76
CA SER A 143 -22.70 18.21 -8.22
C SER A 143 -23.96 18.28 -9.12
N SER A 144 -24.61 17.14 -9.41
CA SER A 144 -25.84 17.08 -10.23
C SER A 144 -27.16 17.03 -9.44
N HIS A 145 -27.14 17.16 -8.11
CA HIS A 145 -28.35 17.33 -7.31
C HIS A 145 -28.56 18.81 -6.94
N SER A 146 -29.11 19.56 -7.88
CA SER A 146 -29.73 20.86 -7.59
C SER A 146 -30.97 20.64 -6.71
N VAL A 147 -30.93 21.15 -5.48
CA VAL A 147 -32.12 21.33 -4.65
C VAL A 147 -32.99 22.40 -5.34
N PRO A 148 -34.28 22.15 -5.65
CA PRO A 148 -35.14 23.19 -6.20
C PRO A 148 -35.32 24.31 -5.18
N PRO A 149 -35.53 25.57 -5.60
CA PRO A 149 -35.79 26.66 -4.67
C PRO A 149 -37.08 26.38 -3.91
N SER A 150 -37.05 26.50 -2.59
CA SER A 150 -38.25 26.56 -1.76
C SER A 150 -39.03 27.84 -2.06
N GLU A 151 -40.33 27.69 -2.34
CA GLU A 151 -41.31 28.79 -2.39
C GLU A 151 -41.42 29.57 -1.08
#